data_AF-A0A9N9AAM3-F1
#
_entry.id   AF-A0A9N9AAM3-F1
#
_cell.length_a   1.000
_cell.length_b   1.000
_cell.length_c   1.000
_cell.angle_alpha   90.00
_cell.angle_beta   90.00
_cell.angle_gamma   90.00
#
_symmetry.space_group_name_H-M   'P 1'
#
loop_
_entity.id
_entity.type
_entity.pdbx_description
1 polymer ?
#
loop_
_entity_poly.entity_id
_entity_poly.type
_entity_poly.pdbx_seq_one_letter_code
_entity_poly.pdbx_strand_id
1 'polypeptide(L)'
;MPVKTIDNEADIKTCISSDKLTVLECLATHCSYCKAIAPRIDELSKQHPDVNFISIDLDKLVPTNLSFTPSATPTFAFYRNSVLLSTINAASLPTNESNSTSTQPALLPSVQSLVSLFSQKRKEVYNKLTEELAFSEQIEAQDLQKLANTGIKSVLDLCSEEGKGYVRDEKKLLSAEGILYANFPVESPTAITHLTMKKLEPHLKSLSKPLLIHSPAGLSAAIVALSYTAKEYGCGIEEITMWARDFGYDIEGLPEVMRFLQNYLNVSE
;
A
#
# COMPACT_ATOMS: atom_id res chain seq x y z
N MET A 1 15.14 -2.75 -12.23
CA MET A 1 15.36 -4.10 -12.81
C MET A 1 14.74 -4.13 -14.20
N PRO A 2 15.18 -4.97 -15.16
CA PRO A 2 14.53 -5.03 -16.47
C PRO A 2 13.07 -5.47 -16.34
N VAL A 3 12.21 -5.04 -17.26
CA VAL A 3 10.80 -5.45 -17.32
C VAL A 3 10.73 -6.97 -17.52
N LYS A 4 9.99 -7.66 -16.65
CA LYS A 4 9.83 -9.13 -16.71
C LYS A 4 8.56 -9.48 -17.48
N THR A 5 8.70 -10.17 -18.60
CA THR A 5 7.54 -10.76 -19.30
C THR A 5 7.04 -11.98 -18.54
N ILE A 6 5.73 -12.04 -18.31
CA ILE A 6 5.04 -13.14 -17.62
C ILE A 6 4.13 -13.86 -18.62
N ASP A 7 4.19 -15.19 -18.61
CA ASP A 7 3.49 -16.08 -19.55
C ASP A 7 2.51 -17.04 -18.86
N ASN A 8 2.34 -16.94 -17.54
CA ASN A 8 1.46 -17.79 -16.74
C ASN A 8 0.78 -17.01 -15.60
N GLU A 9 -0.42 -17.45 -15.19
CA GLU A 9 -1.22 -16.74 -14.18
C GLU A 9 -0.64 -16.81 -12.75
N ALA A 10 0.05 -17.90 -12.43
CA ALA A 10 0.63 -18.11 -11.10
C ALA A 10 1.69 -17.02 -10.81
N ASP A 11 2.55 -16.74 -11.78
CA ASP A 11 3.55 -15.69 -11.68
C ASP A 11 2.95 -14.29 -11.63
N ILE A 12 1.83 -14.03 -12.35
CA ILE A 12 1.09 -12.77 -12.20
C ILE A 12 0.68 -12.60 -10.75
N LYS A 13 0.03 -13.62 -10.17
CA LYS A 13 -0.44 -13.61 -8.79
C LYS A 13 0.70 -13.33 -7.82
N THR A 14 1.81 -14.06 -7.96
CA THR A 14 2.99 -13.87 -7.12
C THR A 14 3.56 -12.45 -7.23
N CYS A 15 3.65 -11.89 -8.44
CA CYS A 15 4.19 -10.54 -8.62
C CYS A 15 3.29 -9.48 -8.01
N ILE A 16 1.97 -9.53 -8.26
CA ILE A 16 1.03 -8.51 -7.73
C ILE A 16 0.85 -8.62 -6.21
N SER A 17 1.10 -9.78 -5.61
CA SER A 17 1.14 -9.98 -4.15
C SER A 17 2.38 -9.38 -3.46
N SER A 18 3.34 -8.84 -4.21
CA SER A 18 4.52 -8.20 -3.62
C SER A 18 4.14 -6.95 -2.82
N ASP A 19 4.88 -6.73 -1.73
CA ASP A 19 4.87 -5.51 -0.94
C ASP A 19 5.41 -4.30 -1.72
N LYS A 20 6.29 -4.54 -2.70
CA LYS A 20 6.74 -3.53 -3.66
C LYS A 20 5.63 -3.16 -4.62
N LEU A 21 5.67 -1.90 -5.07
CA LEU A 21 4.81 -1.47 -6.18
C LEU A 21 5.08 -2.39 -7.37
N THR A 22 4.03 -2.95 -7.94
CA THR A 22 4.08 -3.74 -9.18
C THR A 22 3.33 -3.01 -10.28
N VAL A 23 4.04 -2.63 -11.33
CA VAL A 23 3.47 -2.04 -12.55
C VAL A 23 3.31 -3.18 -13.56
N LEU A 24 2.06 -3.54 -13.83
CA LEU A 24 1.67 -4.54 -14.83
C LEU A 24 1.28 -3.84 -16.12
N GLU A 25 2.02 -4.09 -17.21
CA GLU A 25 1.64 -3.70 -18.57
C GLU A 25 0.89 -4.84 -19.26
N CYS A 26 -0.36 -4.60 -19.63
CA CYS A 26 -1.14 -5.46 -20.51
C CYS A 26 -0.98 -4.98 -21.96
N LEU A 27 -0.28 -5.75 -22.79
CA LEU A 27 0.03 -5.42 -24.19
C LEU A 27 -0.53 -6.46 -25.18
N ALA A 28 -0.39 -6.19 -26.47
CA ALA A 28 -0.70 -7.14 -27.54
C ALA A 28 0.42 -7.13 -28.60
N THR A 29 0.66 -8.26 -29.26
CA THR A 29 1.74 -8.45 -30.25
C THR A 29 1.64 -7.46 -31.43
N HIS A 30 0.42 -7.11 -31.81
CA HIS A 30 0.13 -6.22 -32.95
C HIS A 30 -0.15 -4.76 -32.55
N CYS A 31 0.16 -4.37 -31.31
CA CYS A 31 -0.04 -3.01 -30.83
C CYS A 31 1.17 -2.11 -31.16
N SER A 32 1.01 -1.20 -32.13
CA SER A 32 2.06 -0.24 -32.51
C SER A 32 2.43 0.70 -31.36
N TYR A 33 1.44 1.13 -30.56
CA TYR A 33 1.69 2.00 -29.42
C TYR A 33 2.50 1.31 -28.31
N CYS A 34 2.22 0.04 -28.05
CA CYS A 34 2.97 -0.78 -27.09
C CYS A 34 4.45 -0.86 -27.50
N LYS A 35 4.73 -1.08 -28.79
CA LYS A 35 6.09 -1.05 -29.33
C LYS A 35 6.77 0.32 -29.18
N ALA A 36 6.01 1.40 -29.35
CA ALA A 36 6.52 2.76 -29.22
C ALA A 36 6.86 3.14 -27.77
N ILE A 37 6.06 2.69 -26.79
CA ILE A 37 6.26 3.03 -25.37
C ILE A 37 7.25 2.11 -24.66
N ALA A 38 7.43 0.86 -25.11
CA ALA A 38 8.28 -0.15 -24.46
C ALA A 38 9.70 0.33 -24.08
N PRO A 39 10.48 1.01 -24.96
CA PRO A 39 11.80 1.50 -24.59
C PRO A 39 11.79 2.50 -23.42
N ARG A 40 10.69 3.25 -23.26
CA ARG A 40 10.51 4.23 -22.19
C ARG A 40 10.09 3.59 -20.89
N ILE A 41 9.29 2.52 -20.95
CA ILE A 41 8.97 1.70 -19.76
C ILE A 41 10.23 0.96 -19.29
N ASP A 42 11.05 0.44 -20.20
CA ASP A 42 12.35 -0.14 -19.88
C ASP A 42 13.29 0.87 -19.20
N GLU A 43 13.33 2.11 -19.69
CA GLU A 43 14.09 3.20 -19.07
C GLU A 43 13.57 3.50 -17.65
N LEU A 44 12.25 3.61 -17.49
CA LEU A 44 11.60 3.85 -16.19
C LEU A 44 11.89 2.73 -15.18
N SER A 45 11.88 1.47 -15.62
CA SER A 45 12.19 0.30 -14.78
C SER A 45 13.62 0.30 -14.23
N LYS A 46 14.54 0.96 -14.93
CA LYS A 46 15.93 1.15 -14.47
C LYS A 46 16.03 2.29 -13.47
N GLN A 47 15.22 3.33 -13.62
CA GLN A 47 15.16 4.48 -12.70
C GLN A 47 14.52 4.13 -11.35
N HIS A 48 13.63 3.12 -11.32
CA HIS A 48 12.92 2.67 -10.12
C HIS A 48 13.24 1.20 -9.78
N PRO A 49 14.45 0.89 -9.25
CA PRO A 49 14.84 -0.48 -8.90
C PRO A 49 14.02 -1.08 -7.74
N ASP A 50 13.31 -0.25 -6.99
CA ASP A 50 12.39 -0.58 -5.90
C ASP A 50 10.98 -0.96 -6.37
N VAL A 51 10.70 -0.85 -7.67
CA VAL A 51 9.41 -1.17 -8.29
C VAL A 51 9.56 -2.39 -9.20
N ASN A 52 8.59 -3.31 -9.11
CA ASN A 52 8.50 -4.45 -10.01
C ASN A 52 7.80 -4.02 -11.30
N PHE A 53 8.46 -4.15 -12.45
CA PHE A 53 7.83 -3.95 -13.74
C PHE A 53 7.62 -5.30 -14.43
N ILE A 54 6.38 -5.60 -14.77
CA ILE A 54 6.00 -6.83 -15.45
C ILE A 54 5.13 -6.53 -16.67
N SER A 55 5.19 -7.41 -17.68
CA SER A 55 4.36 -7.30 -18.87
C SER A 55 3.66 -8.63 -19.19
N ILE A 56 2.41 -8.58 -19.63
CA ILE A 56 1.68 -9.74 -20.16
C ILE A 56 1.18 -9.46 -21.58
N ASP A 57 1.29 -10.47 -22.44
CA ASP A 57 0.80 -10.42 -23.81
C ASP A 57 -0.61 -11.03 -23.87
N LEU A 58 -1.62 -10.19 -24.05
CA LEU A 58 -3.03 -10.59 -24.08
C LEU A 58 -3.37 -11.52 -25.26
N ASP A 59 -2.52 -11.55 -26.30
CA ASP A 59 -2.67 -12.51 -27.41
C ASP A 59 -2.25 -13.94 -27.02
N LYS A 60 -1.46 -14.08 -25.93
CA LYS A 60 -0.91 -15.37 -25.47
C LYS A 60 -1.47 -15.83 -24.14
N LEU A 61 -1.83 -14.89 -23.26
CA LEU A 61 -2.31 -15.14 -21.92
C LEU A 61 -3.49 -14.20 -21.62
N VAL A 62 -4.66 -14.78 -21.41
CA VAL A 62 -5.84 -14.04 -20.93
C VAL A 62 -5.88 -14.16 -19.41
N PRO A 63 -5.53 -13.12 -18.65
CA PRO A 63 -5.42 -13.22 -17.20
C PRO A 63 -6.82 -13.25 -16.56
N THR A 64 -7.13 -14.30 -15.81
CA THR A 64 -8.43 -14.43 -15.11
C THR A 64 -8.41 -13.92 -13.67
N ASN A 65 -7.22 -13.68 -13.11
CA ASN A 65 -7.00 -13.33 -11.71
C ASN A 65 -6.80 -11.83 -11.45
N LEU A 66 -6.96 -10.98 -12.45
CA LEU A 66 -6.88 -9.53 -12.27
C LEU A 66 -8.20 -8.99 -11.73
N SER A 67 -8.11 -8.06 -10.78
CA SER A 67 -9.25 -7.31 -10.24
C SER A 67 -9.89 -6.33 -11.24
N PHE A 68 -9.40 -6.29 -12.49
CA PHE A 68 -9.94 -5.48 -13.57
C PHE A 68 -9.83 -6.23 -14.90
N THR A 69 -10.62 -5.81 -15.89
CA THR A 69 -10.52 -6.32 -17.26
C THR A 69 -9.86 -5.26 -18.15
N PRO A 70 -8.70 -5.54 -18.78
CA PRO A 70 -8.10 -4.61 -19.74
C PRO A 70 -9.05 -4.34 -20.91
N SER A 71 -9.39 -3.06 -21.13
CA SER A 71 -10.30 -2.64 -22.22
C SER A 71 -9.57 -2.08 -23.44
N ALA A 72 -8.26 -1.83 -23.33
CA ALA A 72 -7.41 -1.33 -24.41
C ALA A 72 -5.95 -1.75 -24.19
N THR A 73 -5.11 -1.71 -25.24
CA THR A 73 -3.67 -1.91 -25.13
C THR A 73 -2.88 -0.66 -25.56
N PRO A 74 -1.80 -0.29 -24.84
CA PRO A 74 -1.41 -0.84 -23.54
C PRO A 74 -2.36 -0.33 -22.44
N THR A 75 -2.65 -1.19 -21.45
CA THR A 75 -3.20 -0.79 -20.15
C THR A 75 -2.15 -1.04 -19.09
N PHE A 76 -1.91 -0.06 -18.22
CA PHE A 76 -1.04 -0.21 -17.06
C PHE A 76 -1.90 -0.33 -15.80
N ALA A 77 -1.59 -1.31 -14.97
CA ALA A 77 -2.19 -1.50 -13.65
C ALA A 77 -1.13 -1.45 -12.56
N PHE A 78 -1.47 -0.80 -11.47
CA PHE A 78 -0.59 -0.58 -10.33
C PHE A 78 -1.09 -1.42 -9.17
N TYR A 79 -0.28 -2.37 -8.74
CA TYR A 79 -0.60 -3.29 -7.65
C TYR A 79 0.35 -3.14 -6.48
N ARG A 80 -0.16 -3.44 -5.28
CA ARG A 80 0.64 -3.71 -4.08
C ARG A 80 -0.13 -4.65 -3.17
N ASN A 81 0.51 -5.69 -2.63
CA ASN A 81 -0.10 -6.67 -1.73
C ASN A 81 -1.45 -7.21 -2.27
N SER A 82 -1.49 -7.52 -3.56
CA SER A 82 -2.70 -7.95 -4.29
C SER A 82 -3.82 -6.91 -4.43
N VAL A 83 -3.62 -5.69 -3.93
CA VAL A 83 -4.57 -4.58 -4.06
C VAL A 83 -4.30 -3.81 -5.34
N LEU A 84 -5.35 -3.62 -6.14
CA LEU A 84 -5.30 -2.75 -7.30
C LEU A 84 -5.40 -1.28 -6.85
N LEU A 85 -4.31 -0.53 -7.02
CA LEU A 85 -4.22 0.88 -6.66
C LEU A 85 -4.83 1.77 -7.75
N SER A 86 -4.51 1.48 -9.02
CA SER A 86 -4.98 2.27 -10.16
C SER A 86 -4.82 1.51 -11.46
N THR A 87 -5.59 1.90 -12.47
CA THR A 87 -5.40 1.48 -13.87
C THR A 87 -5.39 2.70 -14.78
N ILE A 88 -4.63 2.64 -15.86
CA ILE A 88 -4.57 3.72 -16.85
C ILE A 88 -4.28 3.18 -18.25
N ASN A 89 -4.97 3.73 -19.24
CA ASN A 89 -4.71 3.45 -20.64
C ASN A 89 -4.92 4.72 -21.48
N ALA A 90 -4.65 4.65 -22.78
CA ALA A 90 -4.81 5.81 -23.66
C ALA A 90 -6.25 6.32 -23.74
N ALA A 91 -7.24 5.43 -23.64
CA ALA A 91 -8.66 5.77 -23.76
C ALA A 91 -9.22 6.44 -22.50
N SER A 92 -8.58 6.25 -21.34
CA SER A 92 -8.98 6.88 -20.07
C SER A 92 -8.44 8.30 -19.88
N LEU A 93 -7.64 8.81 -20.82
CA LEU A 93 -6.99 10.11 -20.72
C LEU A 93 -7.79 11.20 -21.45
N PRO A 94 -7.89 12.42 -20.90
CA PRO A 94 -8.58 13.53 -21.56
C PRO A 94 -7.91 13.86 -22.90
N THR A 95 -8.68 13.91 -23.98
CA THR A 95 -8.20 14.33 -25.30
C THR A 95 -8.15 15.86 -25.36
N ASN A 96 -6.96 16.45 -25.30
CA ASN A 96 -6.80 17.86 -25.63
C ASN A 96 -6.85 18.03 -27.16
N GLU A 97 -7.89 18.70 -27.67
CA GLU A 97 -8.14 18.89 -29.11
C GLU A 97 -7.13 19.82 -29.83
N SER A 98 -6.07 20.27 -29.17
CA SER A 98 -5.23 21.37 -29.65
C SER A 98 -3.77 20.99 -29.95
N ASN A 99 -3.53 19.90 -30.69
CA ASN A 99 -2.32 19.76 -31.54
C ASN A 99 -2.35 18.52 -32.42
N SER A 100 -2.73 18.71 -33.68
CA SER A 100 -2.69 17.73 -34.77
C SER A 100 -1.32 17.69 -35.46
N THR A 101 -0.21 17.46 -34.74
CA THR A 101 1.10 17.13 -35.36
C THR A 101 2.15 16.59 -34.36
N SER A 102 1.86 15.47 -33.71
CA SER A 102 2.83 14.42 -33.29
C SER A 102 2.07 13.37 -32.47
N THR A 103 2.03 12.15 -32.96
CA THR A 103 1.21 11.08 -32.37
C THR A 103 1.90 10.49 -31.14
N GLN A 104 1.33 10.85 -29.96
CA GLN A 104 1.46 10.29 -28.59
C GLN A 104 2.63 10.85 -27.74
N PRO A 105 2.51 11.09 -26.40
CA PRO A 105 1.79 10.23 -25.41
C PRO A 105 1.35 10.94 -24.09
N ALA A 106 0.06 11.18 -23.82
CA ALA A 106 -0.34 11.54 -22.43
C ALA A 106 -0.11 10.36 -21.46
N LEU A 107 -0.08 9.12 -21.97
CA LEU A 107 0.01 7.91 -21.15
C LEU A 107 1.35 7.76 -20.44
N LEU A 108 2.48 7.99 -21.12
CA LEU A 108 3.80 7.82 -20.51
C LEU A 108 4.03 8.79 -19.33
N PRO A 109 3.78 10.12 -19.46
CA PRO A 109 3.83 11.04 -18.33
C PRO A 109 2.90 10.66 -17.18
N SER A 110 1.69 10.17 -17.48
CA SER A 110 0.77 9.71 -16.45
C SER A 110 1.26 8.44 -15.73
N VAL A 111 1.80 7.47 -16.47
CA VAL A 111 2.45 6.28 -15.88
C VAL A 111 3.63 6.70 -15.00
N GLN A 112 4.51 7.58 -15.48
CA GLN A 112 5.65 8.11 -14.70
C GLN A 112 5.19 8.83 -13.42
N SER A 113 4.10 9.60 -13.51
CA SER A 113 3.51 10.30 -12.37
C SER A 113 2.96 9.34 -11.33
N LEU A 114 2.24 8.30 -11.75
CA LEU A 114 1.70 7.26 -10.86
C LEU A 114 2.80 6.40 -10.25
N VAL A 115 3.84 6.03 -11.02
CA VAL A 115 5.04 5.37 -10.46
C VAL A 115 5.66 6.24 -9.39
N SER A 116 5.86 7.53 -9.66
CA SER A 116 6.46 8.45 -8.70
C SER A 116 5.61 8.59 -7.43
N LEU A 117 4.29 8.79 -7.59
CA LEU A 117 3.34 8.92 -6.48
C LEU A 117 3.32 7.67 -5.60
N PHE A 118 3.14 6.49 -6.19
CA PHE A 118 3.01 5.25 -5.43
C PHE A 118 4.34 4.73 -4.89
N SER A 119 5.48 5.08 -5.50
CA SER A 119 6.80 4.72 -4.98
C SER A 119 7.20 5.63 -3.80
N GLN A 120 6.86 6.92 -3.85
CA GLN A 120 7.18 7.87 -2.77
C GLN A 120 6.51 7.53 -1.44
N LYS A 121 5.30 6.96 -1.46
CA LYS A 121 4.57 6.54 -0.24
C LYS A 121 5.33 5.51 0.64
N ARG A 122 6.48 4.95 0.20
CA ARG A 122 7.36 4.07 1.01
C ARG A 122 8.81 4.57 1.18
N LYS A 123 9.12 5.86 0.94
CA LYS A 123 10.47 6.37 1.23
C LYS A 123 10.79 6.36 2.74
N GLU A 124 9.76 6.43 3.57
CA GLU A 124 9.87 6.29 5.01
C GLU A 124 9.64 4.83 5.41
N VAL A 125 10.23 4.39 6.52
CA VAL A 125 10.06 3.02 7.06
C VAL A 125 8.63 2.70 7.52
N TYR A 126 7.73 3.67 7.39
CA TYR A 126 6.34 3.62 7.79
C TYR A 126 5.45 4.36 6.80
N ASN A 127 4.15 4.06 6.85
CA ASN A 127 3.10 4.80 6.15
C ASN A 127 2.62 5.94 7.04
N LYS A 128 2.90 7.19 6.64
CA LYS A 128 2.34 8.37 7.31
C LYS A 128 0.85 8.49 6.99
N LEU A 129 0.00 8.49 8.03
CA LEU A 129 -1.45 8.65 7.89
C LEU A 129 -1.87 10.10 8.17
N THR A 130 -1.34 10.69 9.25
CA THR A 130 -1.49 12.11 9.60
C THR A 130 -0.16 12.67 10.11
N GLU A 131 -0.12 13.95 10.49
CA GLU A 131 1.04 14.52 11.21
C GLU A 131 1.28 13.88 12.58
N GLU A 132 0.25 13.26 13.18
CA GLU A 132 0.31 12.68 14.52
C GLU A 132 0.32 11.16 14.54
N LEU A 133 -0.05 10.52 13.44
CA LEU A 133 -0.21 9.07 13.38
C LEU A 133 0.39 8.48 12.11
N ALA A 134 1.19 7.44 12.31
CA ALA A 134 1.74 6.62 11.26
C ALA A 134 1.53 5.14 11.60
N PHE A 135 1.63 4.28 10.60
CA PHE A 135 1.61 2.84 10.81
C PHE A 135 2.57 2.11 9.88
N SER A 136 3.05 0.94 10.27
CA SER A 136 3.99 0.17 9.44
C SER A 136 3.83 -1.34 9.62
N GLU A 137 4.51 -2.07 8.73
CA GLU A 137 4.88 -3.46 8.98
C GLU A 137 5.95 -3.54 10.07
N GLN A 138 6.43 -4.75 10.38
CA GLN A 138 7.52 -4.93 11.33
C GLN A 138 8.74 -4.11 10.89
N ILE A 139 9.27 -3.31 11.81
CA ILE A 139 10.45 -2.51 11.57
C ILE A 139 11.67 -3.36 11.88
N GLU A 140 12.61 -3.44 10.94
CA GLU A 140 13.85 -4.18 11.16
C GLU A 140 14.72 -3.48 12.21
N ALA A 141 15.50 -4.26 12.95
CA ALA A 141 16.36 -3.73 14.01
C ALA A 141 17.33 -2.63 13.53
N GLN A 142 17.77 -2.71 12.27
CA GLN A 142 18.65 -1.73 11.64
C GLN A 142 17.97 -0.38 11.35
N ASP A 143 16.64 -0.38 11.21
CA ASP A 143 15.86 0.82 10.90
C ASP A 143 15.21 1.44 12.15
N LEU A 144 15.09 0.68 13.25
CA LEU A 144 14.62 1.21 14.54
C LEU A 144 15.44 2.42 15.01
N GLN A 145 16.77 2.39 14.82
CA GLN A 145 17.63 3.53 15.16
C GLN A 145 17.38 4.76 14.28
N LYS A 146 16.88 4.57 13.06
CA LYS A 146 16.59 5.67 12.13
C LYS A 146 15.29 6.39 12.49
N LEU A 147 14.38 5.75 13.22
CA LEU A 147 13.10 6.34 13.65
C LEU A 147 13.27 7.61 14.49
N ALA A 148 14.35 7.71 15.27
CA ALA A 148 14.66 8.90 16.05
C ALA A 148 14.78 10.15 15.16
N ASN A 149 15.26 9.97 13.93
CA ASN A 149 15.45 11.06 12.96
C ASN A 149 14.18 11.43 12.19
N THR A 150 13.10 10.66 12.34
CA THR A 150 11.82 10.93 11.63
C THR A 150 10.86 11.74 12.49
N GLY A 151 11.17 11.98 13.77
CA GLY A 151 10.34 12.73 14.72
C GLY A 151 9.28 11.90 15.43
N ILE A 152 9.21 10.58 15.18
CA ILE A 152 8.34 9.66 15.96
C ILE A 152 8.73 9.74 17.44
N LYS A 153 7.73 9.94 18.31
CA LYS A 153 7.93 10.04 19.77
C LYS A 153 7.47 8.80 20.52
N SER A 154 6.60 8.01 19.93
CA SER A 154 6.14 6.76 20.52
C SER A 154 5.87 5.69 19.49
N VAL A 155 6.03 4.44 19.91
CA VAL A 155 5.72 3.23 19.15
C VAL A 155 4.72 2.39 19.94
N LEU A 156 3.65 1.98 19.27
CA LEU A 156 2.71 0.96 19.73
C LEU A 156 2.92 -0.31 18.91
N ASP A 157 3.46 -1.32 19.56
CA ASP A 157 3.67 -2.64 18.99
C ASP A 157 2.41 -3.51 19.16
N LEU A 158 1.88 -4.01 18.05
CA LEU A 158 0.75 -4.94 18.05
C LEU A 158 1.18 -6.42 17.94
N CYS A 159 2.47 -6.70 17.86
CA CYS A 159 3.04 -8.04 17.79
C CYS A 159 2.96 -8.75 19.16
N SER A 160 2.84 -10.08 19.12
CA SER A 160 3.05 -10.92 20.30
C SER A 160 4.54 -11.23 20.48
N GLU A 161 5.00 -11.31 21.73
CA GLU A 161 6.41 -11.55 22.10
C GLU A 161 6.97 -12.94 21.67
N GLU A 162 6.13 -13.79 21.08
CA GLU A 162 6.46 -15.16 20.68
C GLU A 162 6.30 -15.40 19.16
N GLY A 163 5.99 -14.35 18.39
CA GLY A 163 5.65 -14.43 16.97
C GLY A 163 6.83 -14.30 15.99
N LYS A 164 6.58 -14.70 14.74
CA LYS A 164 7.49 -14.47 13.61
C LYS A 164 7.56 -12.96 13.35
N GLY A 165 8.75 -12.36 13.52
CA GLY A 165 8.95 -10.91 13.38
C GLY A 165 9.22 -10.17 14.69
N TYR A 166 9.09 -10.82 15.85
CA TYR A 166 9.41 -10.20 17.13
C TYR A 166 10.90 -9.82 17.23
N VAL A 167 11.16 -8.54 17.48
CA VAL A 167 12.50 -8.03 17.74
C VAL A 167 12.68 -7.98 19.26
N ARG A 168 13.39 -8.98 19.82
CA ARG A 168 13.56 -9.19 21.27
C ARG A 168 14.05 -7.96 22.05
N ASP A 169 14.80 -7.08 21.41
CA ASP A 169 15.36 -5.88 22.02
C ASP A 169 14.67 -4.59 21.55
N GLU A 170 13.53 -4.66 20.85
CA GLU A 170 12.85 -3.48 20.27
C GLU A 170 12.59 -2.39 21.29
N LYS A 171 11.94 -2.75 22.41
CA LYS A 171 11.71 -1.83 23.53
C LYS A 171 12.99 -1.17 23.99
N LYS A 172 14.09 -1.93 24.10
CA LYS A 172 15.38 -1.44 24.59
C LYS A 172 16.03 -0.50 23.57
N LEU A 173 15.98 -0.84 22.28
CA LEU A 173 16.51 -0.03 21.19
C LEU A 173 15.77 1.30 21.07
N LEU A 174 14.44 1.28 21.10
CA LEU A 174 13.62 2.50 21.04
C LEU A 174 13.80 3.39 22.27
N SER A 175 13.86 2.78 23.46
CA SER A 175 14.07 3.52 24.71
C SER A 175 15.44 4.21 24.76
N ALA A 176 16.47 3.62 24.14
CA ALA A 176 17.79 4.23 24.05
C ALA A 176 17.78 5.53 23.22
N GLU A 177 16.87 5.63 22.26
CA GLU A 177 16.65 6.81 21.41
C GLU A 177 15.60 7.78 21.97
N GLY A 178 15.12 7.56 23.21
CA GLY A 178 14.11 8.41 23.84
C GLY A 178 12.69 8.24 23.29
N ILE A 179 12.44 7.18 22.51
CA ILE A 179 11.12 6.87 21.96
C ILE A 179 10.33 6.03 22.97
N LEU A 180 9.12 6.48 23.30
CA LEU A 180 8.24 5.76 24.22
C LEU A 180 7.73 4.47 23.56
N TYR A 181 7.76 3.36 24.29
CA TYR A 181 7.31 2.07 23.79
C TYR A 181 6.11 1.56 24.60
N ALA A 182 5.07 1.11 23.89
CA ALA A 182 3.98 0.33 24.45
C ALA A 182 3.72 -0.90 23.58
N ASN A 183 3.33 -2.01 24.20
CA ASN A 183 2.94 -3.22 23.49
C ASN A 183 1.48 -3.55 23.84
N PHE A 184 0.69 -3.82 22.81
CA PHE A 184 -0.69 -4.28 22.90
C PHE A 184 -0.89 -5.39 21.86
N PRO A 185 -0.59 -6.64 22.21
CA PRO A 185 -0.63 -7.74 21.24
C PRO A 185 -2.02 -7.95 20.66
N VAL A 186 -2.10 -8.12 19.34
CA VAL A 186 -3.31 -8.49 18.62
C VAL A 186 -3.06 -9.79 17.84
N GLU A 187 -3.88 -10.81 18.10
CA GLU A 187 -3.69 -12.15 17.53
C GLU A 187 -3.78 -12.19 16.00
N SER A 188 -4.70 -11.42 15.42
CA SER A 188 -4.92 -11.36 13.99
C SER A 188 -5.66 -10.08 13.58
N PRO A 189 -5.64 -9.71 12.29
CA PRO A 189 -6.45 -8.60 11.76
C PRO A 189 -7.95 -8.72 12.11
N THR A 190 -8.49 -9.94 12.09
CA THR A 190 -9.92 -10.20 12.37
C THR A 190 -10.25 -10.24 13.86
N ALA A 191 -9.25 -10.29 14.74
CA ALA A 191 -9.43 -10.15 16.20
C ALA A 191 -9.61 -8.68 16.63
N ILE A 192 -9.42 -7.72 15.72
CA ILE A 192 -9.69 -6.30 15.99
C ILE A 192 -11.20 -6.08 15.95
N THR A 193 -11.77 -5.81 17.12
CA THR A 193 -13.20 -5.56 17.30
C THR A 193 -13.42 -4.23 18.02
N HIS A 194 -14.68 -3.81 18.16
CA HIS A 194 -15.02 -2.62 18.95
C HIS A 194 -14.53 -2.74 20.41
N LEU A 195 -14.56 -3.95 20.99
CA LEU A 195 -14.04 -4.18 22.35
C LEU A 195 -12.51 -4.07 22.41
N THR A 196 -11.83 -4.53 21.36
CA THR A 196 -10.38 -4.36 21.21
C THR A 196 -10.04 -2.88 21.16
N MET A 197 -10.71 -2.11 20.29
CA MET A 197 -10.48 -0.67 20.16
C MET A 197 -10.85 0.10 21.43
N LYS A 198 -11.93 -0.26 22.13
CA LYS A 198 -12.30 0.37 23.42
C LYS A 198 -11.21 0.22 24.48
N LYS A 199 -10.47 -0.90 24.47
CA LYS A 199 -9.30 -1.10 25.33
C LYS A 199 -8.08 -0.34 24.82
N LEU A 200 -7.93 -0.20 23.51
CA LEU A 200 -6.75 0.39 22.87
C LEU A 200 -6.76 1.93 22.85
N GLU A 201 -7.92 2.55 22.68
CA GLU A 201 -8.10 4.01 22.59
C GLU A 201 -7.43 4.78 23.74
N PRO A 202 -7.54 4.39 25.03
CA PRO A 202 -6.82 5.07 26.11
C PRO A 202 -5.30 5.05 25.95
N HIS A 203 -4.75 3.96 25.42
CA HIS A 203 -3.32 3.87 25.11
C HIS A 203 -2.96 4.78 23.92
N LEU A 204 -3.76 4.74 22.84
CA LEU A 204 -3.56 5.61 21.67
C LEU A 204 -3.59 7.10 22.03
N LYS A 205 -4.46 7.50 22.96
CA LYS A 205 -4.58 8.89 23.44
C LYS A 205 -3.46 9.30 24.40
N SER A 206 -2.92 8.38 25.20
CA SER A 206 -1.88 8.70 26.19
C SER A 206 -0.46 8.71 25.62
N LEU A 207 -0.22 8.03 24.50
CA LEU A 207 1.09 7.99 23.85
C LEU A 207 1.44 9.30 23.13
N SER A 208 2.71 9.71 23.22
CA SER A 208 3.20 10.97 22.66
C SER A 208 3.20 10.97 21.12
N LYS A 209 2.63 12.00 20.49
CA LYS A 209 2.60 12.15 19.04
C LYS A 209 3.86 12.84 18.48
N PRO A 210 4.32 12.49 17.27
CA PRO A 210 3.79 11.48 16.35
C PRO A 210 3.95 10.04 16.86
N LEU A 211 2.87 9.27 16.78
CA LEU A 211 2.79 7.85 17.18
C LEU A 211 2.92 6.96 15.96
N LEU A 212 3.77 5.94 16.04
CA LEU A 212 3.86 4.86 15.06
C LEU A 212 3.22 3.59 15.61
N ILE A 213 2.28 3.00 14.88
CA ILE A 213 1.70 1.69 15.19
C ILE A 213 2.29 0.65 14.24
N HIS A 214 2.83 -0.47 14.72
CA HIS A 214 3.29 -1.52 13.81
C HIS A 214 2.75 -2.91 14.15
N SER A 215 2.80 -3.79 13.16
CA SER A 215 2.40 -5.19 13.25
C SER A 215 3.15 -6.00 12.18
N PRO A 216 3.19 -7.35 12.23
CA PRO A 216 4.11 -8.13 11.39
C PRO A 216 3.97 -7.87 9.88
N ALA A 217 2.73 -7.88 9.38
CA ALA A 217 2.39 -7.60 7.98
C ALA A 217 1.72 -6.23 7.78
N GLY A 218 1.75 -5.36 8.80
CA GLY A 218 1.18 -4.01 8.77
C GLY A 218 -0.35 -3.91 8.75
N LEU A 219 -1.07 -4.96 8.34
CA LEU A 219 -2.53 -4.94 8.20
C LEU A 219 -3.26 -4.65 9.52
N SER A 220 -2.85 -5.29 10.63
CA SER A 220 -3.46 -5.01 11.95
C SER A 220 -3.21 -3.56 12.38
N ALA A 221 -2.00 -3.06 12.15
CA ALA A 221 -1.64 -1.66 12.42
C ALA A 221 -2.45 -0.69 11.54
N ALA A 222 -2.64 -1.01 10.26
CA ALA A 222 -3.47 -0.24 9.34
C ALA A 222 -4.93 -0.20 9.81
N ILE A 223 -5.53 -1.34 10.18
CA ILE A 223 -6.92 -1.40 10.67
C ILE A 223 -7.08 -0.54 11.93
N VAL A 224 -6.17 -0.65 12.90
CA VAL A 224 -6.20 0.19 14.12
C VAL A 224 -6.04 1.67 13.77
N ALA A 225 -5.02 2.03 13.00
CA ALA A 225 -4.71 3.42 12.69
C ALA A 225 -5.84 4.09 11.89
N LEU A 226 -6.31 3.44 10.82
CA LEU A 226 -7.35 3.97 9.95
C LEU A 226 -8.69 4.08 10.68
N SER A 227 -9.09 3.06 11.46
CA SER A 227 -10.34 3.12 12.22
C SER A 227 -10.30 4.19 13.31
N TYR A 228 -9.19 4.31 14.04
CA TYR A 228 -9.00 5.35 15.05
C TYR A 228 -9.05 6.75 14.44
N THR A 229 -8.30 6.99 13.36
CA THR A 229 -8.32 8.25 12.61
C THR A 229 -9.72 8.56 12.09
N ALA A 230 -10.40 7.62 11.44
CA ALA A 230 -11.74 7.86 10.92
C ALA A 230 -12.73 8.26 12.02
N LYS A 231 -12.65 7.63 13.20
CA LYS A 231 -13.49 8.02 14.35
C LYS A 231 -13.20 9.44 14.83
N GLU A 232 -11.93 9.83 14.94
CA GLU A 232 -11.52 11.19 15.37
C GLU A 232 -11.94 12.27 14.36
N TYR A 233 -11.94 11.96 13.06
CA TYR A 233 -12.33 12.90 11.99
C TYR A 233 -13.79 12.78 11.53
N GLY A 234 -14.58 11.86 12.11
CA GLY A 234 -15.96 11.63 11.71
C GLY A 234 -16.13 11.06 10.30
N CYS A 235 -15.16 10.28 9.82
CA CYS A 235 -15.19 9.64 8.50
C CYS A 235 -15.95 8.31 8.54
N GLY A 236 -16.52 7.93 7.39
CA GLY A 236 -17.25 6.69 7.20
C GLY A 236 -16.37 5.53 6.75
N ILE A 237 -17.01 4.39 6.50
CA ILE A 237 -16.33 3.17 6.05
C ILE A 237 -15.74 3.37 4.64
N GLU A 238 -16.39 4.12 3.77
CA GLU A 238 -15.92 4.37 2.40
C GLU A 238 -14.57 5.08 2.39
N GLU A 239 -14.36 6.07 3.27
CA GLU A 239 -13.06 6.73 3.40
C GLU A 239 -11.99 5.76 3.93
N ILE A 240 -12.33 4.94 4.92
CA ILE A 240 -11.39 3.96 5.49
C ILE A 240 -10.94 2.96 4.44
N THR A 241 -11.87 2.41 3.65
CA THR A 241 -11.54 1.44 2.61
C THR A 241 -10.73 2.08 1.49
N MET A 242 -11.06 3.31 1.09
CA MET A 242 -10.27 4.09 0.16
C MET A 242 -8.84 4.29 0.67
N TRP A 243 -8.65 4.75 1.91
CA TRP A 243 -7.32 4.94 2.49
C TRP A 243 -6.55 3.63 2.60
N ALA A 244 -7.20 2.55 3.03
CA ALA A 244 -6.59 1.22 3.10
C ALA A 244 -6.05 0.82 1.72
N ARG A 245 -6.86 0.95 0.66
CA ARG A 245 -6.42 0.66 -0.72
C ARG A 245 -5.24 1.54 -1.12
N ASP A 246 -5.29 2.82 -0.78
CA ASP A 246 -4.24 3.81 -1.03
C ASP A 246 -2.88 3.47 -0.38
N PHE A 247 -2.91 2.68 0.70
CA PHE A 247 -1.74 2.12 1.38
C PHE A 247 -1.43 0.67 0.95
N GLY A 248 -2.23 0.08 0.06
CA GLY A 248 -2.05 -1.28 -0.43
C GLY A 248 -2.62 -2.35 0.51
N TYR A 249 -3.74 -2.07 1.18
CA TYR A 249 -4.48 -3.02 2.00
C TYR A 249 -5.92 -3.17 1.51
N ASP A 250 -6.36 -4.42 1.31
CA ASP A 250 -7.76 -4.75 1.04
C ASP A 250 -8.42 -5.25 2.33
N ILE A 251 -9.09 -4.33 3.02
CA ILE A 251 -9.87 -4.64 4.23
C ILE A 251 -11.32 -5.00 3.90
N GLU A 252 -11.78 -4.73 2.68
CA GLU A 252 -13.15 -5.05 2.24
C GLU A 252 -13.33 -6.54 2.03
N GLY A 253 -12.27 -7.23 1.63
CA GLY A 253 -12.19 -8.69 1.58
C GLY A 253 -12.27 -9.38 2.96
N LEU A 254 -12.37 -8.63 4.07
CA LEU A 254 -12.41 -9.15 5.44
C LEU A 254 -13.77 -8.83 6.10
N PRO A 255 -14.80 -9.71 5.97
CA PRO A 255 -16.16 -9.44 6.47
C PRO A 255 -16.22 -9.10 7.96
N GLU A 256 -15.38 -9.73 8.79
CA GLU A 256 -15.29 -9.48 10.22
C GLU A 256 -14.80 -8.06 10.52
N VAL A 257 -13.82 -7.57 9.76
CA VAL A 257 -13.30 -6.20 9.88
C VAL A 257 -14.37 -5.20 9.44
N MET A 258 -15.06 -5.46 8.33
CA MET A 258 -16.15 -4.60 7.86
C MET A 258 -17.28 -4.50 8.88
N ARG A 259 -17.67 -5.61 9.50
CA ARG A 259 -18.66 -5.62 10.59
C ARG A 259 -18.16 -4.89 11.83
N PHE A 260 -16.86 -5.02 12.16
CA PHE A 260 -16.24 -4.25 13.24
C PHE A 260 -16.35 -2.75 12.97
N LEU A 261 -15.98 -2.28 11.78
CA LEU A 261 -16.01 -0.85 11.43
C LEU A 261 -17.43 -0.28 11.56
N GLN A 262 -18.44 -1.02 11.08
CA GLN A 262 -19.85 -0.65 11.26
C GLN A 262 -20.22 -0.45 12.73
N ASN A 263 -19.79 -1.36 13.61
CA ASN A 263 -20.10 -1.23 15.04
C ASN A 263 -19.27 -0.14 15.70
N TYR A 264 -18.02 0.05 15.30
CA TYR A 264 -17.09 0.95 15.97
C TYR A 264 -17.36 2.42 15.65
N LEU A 265 -17.73 2.74 14.42
CA LEU A 265 -18.01 4.12 13.99
C LEU A 265 -19.42 4.60 14.38
N ASN A 266 -20.38 3.68 14.56
CA ASN A 266 -21.78 4.03 14.86
C ASN A 266 -22.12 4.07 16.36
N VAL A 267 -21.17 3.74 17.24
CA VAL A 267 -21.40 3.83 18.69
C VAL A 267 -21.14 5.27 19.13
N SER A 268 -22.22 6.00 19.40
CA SER A 268 -22.19 7.22 20.20
C SER A 268 -21.61 6.90 21.58
N GLU A 269 -20.65 7.70 22.05
CA GLU A 269 -20.05 7.58 23.39
C GLU A 269 -21.10 7.51 24.52
#